data_AF-A0A2T2TTL1-F1
#
_entry.id   AF-A0A2T2TTL1-F1
#
_cell.length_a   1.000
_cell.length_b   1.000
_cell.length_c   1.000
_cell.angle_alpha   90.00
_cell.angle_beta   90.00
_cell.angle_gamma   90.00
#
_symmetry.space_group_name_H-M   'P 1'
#
loop_
_entity.id
_entity.type
_entity.pdbx_description
1 polymer ?
#
loop_
_entity_poly.entity_id
_entity_poly.type
_entity_poly.pdbx_seq_one_letter_code
_entity_poly.pdbx_strand_id
1 'polypeptide(L)'
;DHVAGRSVVDSRPFQIFEGSNDVLYQQISESVLKSMRTAEETNLHAFLQDHDLTSRAADYFSDTLDFEVDQSLPQRRLVELGRVLGRVVTMDMVIELGDRGFRSDLISNCLQVFQKNVEGLITTYQRSQSTSVIEDYGDGAAWLDYVDA
;
A
#
# COMPACT_ATOMS: atom_id res chain seq x y z
N ASP A 1 -14.50 -32.47 -2.27
CA ASP A 1 -14.70 -31.17 -1.60
C ASP A 1 -13.41 -30.38 -1.52
N HIS A 2 -13.28 -29.32 -2.31
CA HIS A 2 -12.15 -28.38 -2.20
C HIS A 2 -12.60 -27.18 -1.37
N VAL A 3 -12.48 -27.29 -0.04
CA VAL A 3 -12.83 -26.20 0.89
C VAL A 3 -12.11 -24.90 0.49
N ALA A 4 -10.81 -24.98 0.16
CA ALA A 4 -10.04 -23.83 -0.31
C ALA A 4 -10.59 -23.21 -1.62
N GLY A 5 -11.00 -24.04 -2.58
CA GLY A 5 -11.57 -23.55 -3.84
C GLY A 5 -12.93 -22.88 -3.63
N ARG A 6 -13.75 -23.44 -2.74
CA ARG A 6 -15.06 -22.89 -2.38
C ARG A 6 -14.92 -21.59 -1.61
N SER A 7 -14.00 -21.50 -0.65
CA SER A 7 -13.68 -20.26 0.07
C SER A 7 -13.19 -19.13 -0.86
N VAL A 8 -12.47 -19.45 -1.93
CA VAL A 8 -12.05 -18.44 -2.93
C VAL A 8 -13.24 -17.93 -3.74
N VAL A 9 -14.13 -18.82 -4.19
CA VAL A 9 -15.35 -18.42 -4.91
C VAL A 9 -16.29 -17.62 -4.02
N ASP A 10 -16.46 -18.04 -2.76
CA ASP A 10 -17.33 -17.38 -1.79
C ASP A 10 -16.79 -16.01 -1.32
N SER A 11 -15.48 -15.77 -1.44
CA SER A 11 -14.85 -14.49 -1.07
C SER A 11 -14.83 -13.45 -2.21
N ARG A 12 -15.04 -13.87 -3.46
CA ARG A 12 -15.09 -12.96 -4.63
C ARG A 12 -16.20 -11.91 -4.57
N PRO A 13 -17.44 -12.23 -4.14
CA PRO A 13 -18.50 -11.23 -4.00
C PRO A 13 -18.10 -10.04 -3.12
N PHE A 14 -17.38 -10.27 -2.02
CA PHE A 14 -16.92 -9.19 -1.13
C PHE A 14 -15.94 -8.23 -1.82
N GLN A 15 -15.14 -8.71 -2.78
CA GLN A 15 -14.23 -7.86 -3.55
C GLN A 15 -14.93 -7.02 -4.64
N ILE A 16 -16.14 -7.42 -5.06
CA ILE A 16 -16.86 -6.81 -6.18
C ILE A 16 -17.98 -5.89 -5.68
N PHE A 17 -18.73 -6.32 -4.64
CA PHE A 17 -19.99 -5.68 -4.25
C PHE A 17 -19.91 -4.81 -3.00
N GLU A 18 -18.91 -5.02 -2.11
CA GLU A 18 -18.73 -4.17 -0.92
C GLU A 18 -17.78 -2.99 -1.16
N GLY A 19 -17.44 -2.75 -2.44
CA GLY A 19 -16.43 -1.80 -2.89
C GLY A 19 -15.23 -2.55 -3.45
N SER A 20 -14.62 -2.02 -4.52
CA SER A 20 -13.31 -2.54 -4.90
C SER A 20 -12.35 -2.30 -3.74
N ASN A 21 -11.37 -3.19 -3.56
CA ASN A 21 -10.33 -2.98 -2.56
C ASN A 21 -9.68 -1.58 -2.68
N ASP A 22 -9.69 -0.97 -3.87
CA ASP A 22 -9.15 0.37 -4.10
C ASP A 22 -9.95 1.46 -3.39
N VAL A 23 -11.29 1.36 -3.32
CA VAL A 23 -12.12 2.32 -2.55
C VAL A 23 -11.76 2.24 -1.07
N LEU A 24 -11.59 1.03 -0.53
CA LEU A 24 -11.17 0.83 0.86
C LEU A 24 -9.78 1.43 1.10
N TYR A 25 -8.81 1.16 0.21
CA TYR A 25 -7.47 1.73 0.36
C TYR A 25 -7.48 3.25 0.26
N GLN A 26 -8.26 3.83 -0.66
CA GLN A 26 -8.43 5.28 -0.74
C GLN A 26 -8.95 5.84 0.59
N GLN A 27 -9.99 5.23 1.17
CA GLN A 27 -10.57 5.67 2.46
C GLN A 27 -9.56 5.57 3.61
N ILE A 28 -8.72 4.53 3.64
CA ILE A 28 -7.63 4.41 4.62
C ILE A 28 -6.69 5.61 4.50
N SER A 29 -6.22 5.93 3.29
CA SER A 29 -5.36 7.09 3.06
C SER A 29 -6.03 8.40 3.46
N GLU A 30 -7.27 8.63 3.04
CA GLU A 30 -8.00 9.86 3.36
C GLU A 30 -8.17 10.05 4.87
N SER A 31 -8.45 8.97 5.60
CA SER A 31 -8.56 8.97 7.06
C SER A 31 -7.23 9.32 7.74
N VAL A 32 -6.13 8.70 7.30
CA VAL A 32 -4.79 8.96 7.81
C VAL A 32 -4.35 10.39 7.50
N LEU A 33 -4.50 10.85 6.25
CA LEU A 33 -4.15 12.22 5.86
C LEU A 33 -4.98 13.26 6.61
N LYS A 34 -6.25 12.98 6.89
CA LYS A 34 -7.08 13.85 7.75
C LYS A 34 -6.54 13.92 9.18
N SER A 35 -6.07 12.80 9.71
CA SER A 35 -5.48 12.72 11.05
C SER A 35 -4.14 13.47 11.10
N MET A 36 -3.28 13.28 10.09
CA MET A 36 -2.03 14.04 9.89
C MET A 36 -2.28 15.55 9.88
N ARG A 37 -3.27 16.03 9.10
CA ARG A 37 -3.64 17.45 9.08
C ARG A 37 -4.10 17.98 10.44
N THR A 38 -4.78 17.14 11.22
CA THR A 38 -5.25 17.52 12.56
C THR A 38 -4.10 17.59 13.56
N ALA A 39 -3.09 16.75 13.38
CA ALA A 39 -1.86 16.74 14.16
C ALA A 39 -0.81 17.78 13.70
N GLU A 40 -1.09 18.51 12.61
CA GLU A 40 -0.13 19.41 11.94
C GLU A 40 1.18 18.71 11.53
N GLU A 41 1.12 17.40 11.28
CA GLU A 41 2.26 16.59 10.86
C GLU A 41 2.20 16.30 9.35
N THR A 42 3.31 16.48 8.66
CA THR A 42 3.43 16.29 7.21
C THR A 42 4.34 15.13 6.84
N ASN A 43 5.25 14.76 7.74
CA ASN A 43 6.13 13.61 7.59
C ASN A 43 5.37 12.32 7.94
N LEU A 44 5.36 11.36 7.02
CA LEU A 44 4.62 10.12 7.21
C LEU A 44 5.18 9.27 8.35
N HIS A 45 6.49 9.10 8.43
CA HIS A 45 7.11 8.27 9.46
C HIS A 45 6.89 8.86 10.85
N ALA A 46 7.11 10.16 11.03
CA ALA A 46 6.87 10.86 12.29
C ALA A 46 5.41 10.65 12.76
N PHE A 47 4.44 10.84 11.87
CA PHE A 47 3.04 10.58 12.20
C PHE A 47 2.79 9.12 12.60
N LEU A 48 3.36 8.15 11.87
CA LEU A 48 3.13 6.73 12.13
C LEU A 48 3.74 6.26 13.45
N GLN A 49 4.87 6.84 13.86
CA GLN A 49 5.52 6.53 15.14
C GLN A 49 4.64 6.95 16.33
N ASP A 50 3.94 8.08 16.21
CA ASP A 50 3.12 8.63 17.29
C ASP A 50 1.65 8.17 17.26
N HIS A 51 1.28 7.35 16.28
CA HIS A 51 -0.11 6.90 16.10
C HIS A 51 -0.36 5.49 16.66
N ASP A 52 -1.40 5.36 17.50
CA ASP A 52 -1.71 4.14 18.28
C ASP A 52 -1.77 2.85 17.44
N LEU A 53 -2.31 2.92 16.22
CA LEU A 53 -2.49 1.76 15.34
C LEU A 53 -1.23 1.36 14.54
N THR A 54 -0.14 2.11 14.66
CA THR A 54 1.05 1.94 13.80
C THR A 54 2.37 2.04 14.54
N SER A 55 2.38 2.58 15.76
CA SER A 55 3.58 2.83 16.56
C SER A 55 4.50 1.61 16.70
N ARG A 56 3.98 0.39 16.88
CA ARG A 56 4.82 -0.82 17.02
C ARG A 56 5.49 -1.22 15.71
N ALA A 57 4.85 -0.91 14.58
CA ALA A 57 5.32 -1.26 13.25
C ALA A 57 6.19 -0.16 12.61
N ALA A 58 6.05 1.10 13.03
CA ALA A 58 6.67 2.25 12.38
C ALA A 58 8.20 2.14 12.29
N ASP A 59 8.85 1.65 13.35
CA ASP A 59 10.31 1.54 13.43
C ASP A 59 10.92 0.63 12.33
N TYR A 60 10.16 -0.36 11.85
CA TYR A 60 10.59 -1.24 10.75
C TYR A 60 10.69 -0.51 9.40
N PHE A 61 10.17 0.71 9.32
CA PHE A 61 10.03 1.46 8.08
C PHE A 61 10.68 2.84 8.13
N SER A 62 11.51 3.11 9.14
CA SER A 62 12.21 4.39 9.31
C SER A 62 12.90 4.89 8.04
N ASP A 63 13.67 4.05 7.36
CA ASP A 63 14.35 4.47 6.12
C ASP A 63 13.43 4.60 4.90
N THR A 64 12.26 3.95 4.93
CA THR A 64 11.41 3.71 3.75
C THR A 64 10.20 4.63 3.69
N LEU A 65 9.66 4.99 4.86
CA LEU A 65 8.46 5.82 4.99
C LEU A 65 8.76 7.22 5.54
N ASP A 66 10.03 7.58 5.74
CA ASP A 66 10.45 8.93 6.12
C ASP A 66 10.45 9.86 4.90
N PHE A 67 9.27 10.42 4.61
CA PHE A 67 9.08 11.45 3.59
C PHE A 67 7.83 12.29 3.86
N GLU A 68 7.84 13.50 3.30
CA GLU A 68 6.71 14.42 3.35
C GLU A 68 5.59 13.99 2.40
N VAL A 69 4.35 13.97 2.89
CA VAL A 69 3.19 13.60 2.08
C VAL A 69 2.41 14.85 1.64
N ASP A 70 2.26 15.01 0.33
CA ASP A 70 1.36 16.01 -0.22
C ASP A 70 -0.08 15.71 0.23
N GLN A 71 -0.77 16.71 0.76
CA GLN A 71 -2.14 16.57 1.24
C GLN A 71 -3.18 16.54 0.10
N SER A 72 -2.77 16.81 -1.14
CA SER A 72 -3.59 16.92 -2.34
C SER A 72 -3.33 15.82 -3.38
N LEU A 73 -3.23 14.56 -2.91
CA LEU A 73 -2.95 13.42 -3.78
C LEU A 73 -4.09 13.11 -4.76
N PRO A 74 -3.79 12.77 -6.03
CA PRO A 74 -4.79 12.21 -6.93
C PRO A 74 -5.22 10.81 -6.47
N GLN A 75 -6.42 10.37 -6.89
CA GLN A 75 -7.02 9.11 -6.45
C GLN A 75 -6.10 7.89 -6.54
N ARG A 76 -5.36 7.73 -7.66
CA ARG A 76 -4.42 6.61 -7.82
C ARG A 76 -3.36 6.58 -6.70
N ARG A 77 -2.82 7.74 -6.32
CA ARG A 77 -1.82 7.87 -5.25
C ARG A 77 -2.43 7.60 -3.89
N LEU A 78 -3.69 7.99 -3.66
CA LEU A 78 -4.42 7.62 -2.44
C LEU A 78 -4.59 6.10 -2.31
N VAL A 79 -4.91 5.41 -3.40
CA VAL A 79 -5.02 3.95 -3.41
C VAL A 79 -3.67 3.28 -3.11
N GLU A 80 -2.59 3.74 -3.76
CA GLU A 80 -1.24 3.21 -3.53
C GLU A 80 -0.77 3.41 -2.09
N LEU A 81 -0.93 4.62 -1.55
CA LEU A 81 -0.61 4.93 -0.16
C LEU A 81 -1.45 4.08 0.80
N GLY A 82 -2.73 3.84 0.48
CA GLY A 82 -3.64 3.10 1.34
C GLY A 82 -3.26 1.63 1.45
N ARG A 83 -2.72 1.06 0.38
CA ARG A 83 -2.15 -0.29 0.37
C ARG A 83 -0.93 -0.40 1.29
N VAL A 84 -0.09 0.63 1.33
CA VAL A 84 1.05 0.73 2.23
C VAL A 84 0.57 0.84 3.68
N LEU A 85 -0.28 1.82 3.98
CA LEU A 85 -0.80 2.07 5.33
C LEU A 85 -1.54 0.86 5.90
N GLY A 86 -2.38 0.20 5.10
CA GLY A 86 -3.09 -1.01 5.53
C GLY A 86 -2.13 -2.14 5.95
N ARG A 87 -0.95 -2.25 5.33
CA ARG A 87 0.07 -3.22 5.72
C ARG A 87 0.78 -2.83 7.00
N VAL A 88 1.07 -1.54 7.21
CA VAL A 88 1.66 -1.03 8.46
C VAL A 88 0.71 -1.30 9.63
N VAL A 89 -0.58 -0.96 9.49
CA VAL A 89 -1.60 -1.22 10.52
C VAL A 89 -1.74 -2.72 10.80
N THR A 90 -1.76 -3.55 9.75
CA THR A 90 -1.85 -5.02 9.94
C THR A 90 -0.59 -5.58 10.61
N MET A 91 0.59 -5.04 10.28
CA MET A 91 1.85 -5.44 10.88
C MET A 91 1.87 -5.14 12.38
N ASP A 92 1.35 -3.99 12.79
CA ASP A 92 1.20 -3.60 14.18
C ASP A 92 0.32 -4.60 14.98
N MET A 93 -0.80 -5.05 14.39
CA MET A 93 -1.65 -6.11 14.96
C MET A 93 -0.94 -7.48 15.04
N VAL A 94 -0.08 -7.79 14.08
CA VAL A 94 0.73 -9.04 14.08
C VAL A 94 1.79 -8.99 15.17
N ILE A 95 2.39 -7.82 15.42
CA ILE A 95 3.32 -7.64 16.55
C ILE A 95 2.58 -7.86 17.87
N GLU A 96 1.41 -7.26 18.05
CA GLU A 96 0.58 -7.48 19.24
C GLU A 96 0.21 -8.97 19.43
N LEU A 97 -0.09 -9.68 18.35
CA LEU A 97 -0.32 -11.13 18.41
C LEU A 97 0.91 -11.90 18.93
N GLY A 98 2.11 -11.46 18.56
CA GLY A 98 3.38 -11.97 19.09
C GLY A 98 3.57 -11.65 20.57
N ASP A 99 3.29 -10.42 20.99
CA ASP A 99 3.36 -9.98 22.39
C ASP A 99 2.43 -10.80 23.30
N ARG A 100 1.30 -11.26 22.74
CA ARG A 100 0.36 -12.15 23.42
C ARG A 100 0.81 -13.62 23.49
N GLY A 101 1.99 -13.95 22.98
CA GLY A 101 2.61 -15.27 23.08
C GLY A 101 2.38 -16.20 21.88
N PHE A 102 1.95 -15.68 20.73
CA PHE A 102 1.93 -16.48 19.50
C PHE A 102 3.37 -16.83 19.06
N ARG A 103 3.49 -17.90 18.27
CA ARG A 103 4.78 -18.48 17.88
C ARG A 103 5.67 -17.46 17.16
N SER A 104 6.82 -17.14 17.75
CA SER A 104 7.68 -16.04 17.31
C SER A 104 8.32 -16.25 15.93
N ASP A 105 8.54 -17.49 15.51
CA ASP A 105 9.05 -17.85 14.18
C ASP A 105 8.06 -17.44 13.06
N LEU A 106 6.77 -17.70 13.27
CA LEU A 106 5.71 -17.31 12.36
C LEU A 106 5.52 -15.80 12.32
N ILE A 107 5.55 -15.14 13.47
CA ILE A 107 5.52 -13.67 13.56
C ILE A 107 6.67 -13.10 12.74
N SER A 108 7.91 -13.53 13.04
CA SER A 108 9.12 -13.03 12.35
C SER A 108 9.04 -13.19 10.83
N ASN A 109 8.58 -14.35 10.34
CA ASN A 109 8.39 -14.57 8.91
C ASN A 109 7.32 -13.64 8.31
N CYS A 110 6.21 -13.42 9.02
CA CYS A 110 5.16 -12.51 8.58
C CYS A 110 5.65 -11.06 8.51
N LEU A 111 6.39 -10.60 9.52
CA LEU A 111 6.98 -9.27 9.55
C LEU A 111 7.95 -9.05 8.37
N GLN A 112 8.78 -10.04 8.03
CA GLN A 112 9.68 -9.96 6.87
C GLN A 112 8.91 -9.87 5.53
N VAL A 113 7.79 -10.59 5.42
CA VAL A 113 6.93 -10.51 4.23
C VAL A 113 6.29 -9.12 4.12
N PHE A 114 5.83 -8.54 5.23
CA PHE A 114 5.28 -7.20 5.23
C PHE A 114 6.30 -6.13 4.87
N GLN A 115 7.53 -6.22 5.39
CA GLN A 115 8.61 -5.31 5.02
C GLN A 115 8.84 -5.28 3.51
N LYS A 116 9.08 -6.44 2.89
CA LYS A 116 9.28 -6.55 1.43
C LYS A 116 8.09 -6.03 0.63
N ASN A 117 6.86 -6.28 1.10
CA ASN A 117 5.66 -5.82 0.41
C ASN A 117 5.53 -4.30 0.46
N VAL A 118 5.81 -3.68 1.61
CA VAL A 118 5.78 -2.22 1.77
C VAL A 118 6.87 -1.58 0.92
N GLU A 119 8.11 -2.10 0.95
CA GLU A 119 9.22 -1.64 0.10
C GLU A 119 8.88 -1.69 -1.40
N GLY A 120 8.21 -2.76 -1.86
CA GLY A 120 7.78 -2.87 -3.25
C GLY A 120 6.70 -1.85 -3.64
N LEU A 121 5.71 -1.67 -2.77
CA LEU A 121 4.61 -0.72 -3.00
C LEU A 121 5.09 0.73 -2.96
N ILE A 122 5.93 1.07 -1.98
CA ILE A 122 6.40 2.44 -1.81
C ILE A 122 7.37 2.86 -2.91
N THR A 123 8.16 1.93 -3.44
CA THR A 123 8.99 2.20 -4.63
C THR A 123 8.11 2.61 -5.81
N THR A 124 6.97 1.94 -5.99
CA THR A 124 6.02 2.26 -7.07
C THR A 124 5.38 3.63 -6.84
N TYR A 125 4.98 3.90 -5.60
CA TYR A 125 4.44 5.20 -5.19
C TYR A 125 5.46 6.32 -5.47
N GLN A 126 6.68 6.23 -4.95
CA GLN A 126 7.69 7.28 -5.12
C GLN A 126 8.12 7.46 -6.58
N ARG A 127 8.23 6.38 -7.37
CA ARG A 127 8.71 6.42 -8.76
C ARG A 127 7.65 6.70 -9.81
N SER A 128 6.47 7.21 -9.46
CA SER A 128 5.45 7.51 -10.47
C SER A 128 5.92 8.63 -11.42
N GLN A 129 6.61 8.27 -12.50
CA GLN A 129 6.67 9.09 -13.70
C GLN A 129 5.26 9.09 -14.30
N SER A 130 4.75 10.29 -14.54
CA SER A 130 3.50 10.47 -15.27
C SER A 130 3.76 10.14 -16.72
N THR A 131 3.28 8.98 -17.20
CA THR A 131 3.18 8.76 -18.64
C THR A 131 2.16 9.75 -19.18
N SER A 132 2.59 10.66 -20.06
CA SER A 132 1.67 11.53 -20.79
C SER A 132 0.93 10.71 -21.84
N VAL A 133 -0.34 11.04 -22.09
CA VAL A 133 -1.04 10.55 -23.27
C VAL A 133 -0.32 11.11 -24.50
N ILE A 134 0.05 10.24 -25.44
CA ILE A 134 0.65 10.64 -26.72
C ILE A 134 -0.49 10.72 -27.72
N GLU A 135 -0.85 11.94 -28.08
CA GLU A 135 -1.77 12.22 -29.19
C GLU A 135 -0.98 12.25 -30.51
N ASP A 136 -1.66 12.04 -31.65
CA ASP A 136 -1.05 12.06 -32.99
C ASP A 136 0.16 11.11 -33.18
N TYR A 137 0.16 9.96 -32.51
CA TYR A 137 1.26 9.00 -32.55
C TYR A 137 1.45 8.26 -33.88
N GLY A 138 0.63 8.53 -34.91
CA GLY A 138 0.60 7.75 -36.15
C GLY A 138 1.92 7.72 -36.91
N ASP A 139 2.65 8.84 -36.90
CA ASP A 139 3.94 8.95 -37.57
C ASP A 139 5.05 8.23 -36.79
N GLY A 140 5.71 7.28 -37.43
CA GLY A 140 6.84 6.53 -36.86
C GLY A 140 6.46 5.45 -35.83
N ALA A 141 5.17 5.14 -35.65
CA ALA A 141 4.70 4.11 -34.72
C ALA A 141 4.63 2.69 -35.30
N ALA A 142 4.87 2.52 -36.61
CA ALA A 142 4.86 1.21 -37.24
C ALA A 142 6.12 0.41 -36.83
N TRP A 143 6.00 -0.43 -35.80
CA TRP A 143 7.10 -1.29 -35.35
C TRP A 143 7.63 -2.24 -36.44
N LEU A 144 6.80 -2.54 -37.44
CA LEU A 144 7.14 -3.33 -38.63
C LEU A 144 8.29 -2.71 -39.45
N ASP A 145 8.46 -1.39 -39.40
CA ASP A 145 9.55 -0.69 -40.08
C ASP A 145 10.95 -1.07 -39.51
N TYR A 146 10.99 -1.78 -38.37
CA TYR A 146 12.20 -2.16 -37.65
C TYR A 146 12.44 -3.68 -37.59
N VAL A 147 11.72 -4.46 -38.38
CA VAL A 147 11.94 -5.91 -38.49
C VAL A 147 12.74 -6.18 -39.76
N ASP A 148 14.00 -6.61 -39.61
CA ASP A 148 14.79 -7.13 -40.73
C ASP A 148 14.27 -8.52 -41.14
N ALA A 149 14.15 -8.75 -42.46
CA ALA A 149 13.71 -10.03 -43.04
C ALA A 149 14.82 -11.08 -43.07
#